data_AF-A0A2M7H0T5-F1
#
_entry.id   AF-A0A2M7H0T5-F1
#
_cell.length_a   1.000
_cell.length_b   1.000
_cell.length_c   1.000
_cell.angle_alpha   90.00
_cell.angle_beta   90.00
_cell.angle_gamma   90.00
#
_symmetry.space_group_name_H-M   'P 1'
#
loop_
_entity.id
_entity.type
_entity.pdbx_description
1 polymer ?
#
loop_
_entity_poly.entity_id
_entity_poly.type
_entity_poly.pdbx_seq_one_letter_code
_entity_poly.pdbx_strand_id
1 'polypeptide(L)'
;MSPYYLFKNKMKYWAIPKKELKRLYKQEHKSIYKIAKIFGVSGFKVNYWRRKYKIKRLSYFERHPIPQLTKTQKEYLFGALLGDDALLKKKEEIYPHLQVNHSAKQKDYVSWKYNIWKELVLSRIKKISIKVKGKIYPTYQFHTRAHPEFLDYYNLFYKNKRKRLLKEILNNLIPFSLAIWYMDDGTYIKSRGRAWLATNSFTYQEHLIIQRYFRGKWNLPTTIGTSDSGTHYLKFNTENTIKFLKLIENYIIPCFNYKIEPGRKLLWKRLSPEELNYIKNNYNVESPKLIAQKLQRPLKTIFEVAHRLKLTQPRGGRKYYEKDL
;
A
#
# COMPACT_ATOMS: atom_id res chain seq x y z
N MET A 1 12.81 41.79 -39.75
CA MET A 1 13.80 41.73 -38.65
C MET A 1 13.13 42.21 -37.37
N SER A 2 13.09 41.34 -36.36
CA SER A 2 12.30 41.45 -35.13
C SER A 2 12.79 42.59 -34.21
N PRO A 3 11.91 43.31 -33.48
CA PRO A 3 12.25 44.49 -32.66
C PRO A 3 12.93 44.12 -31.32
N TYR A 4 13.91 43.21 -31.36
CA TYR A 4 14.57 42.65 -30.18
C TYR A 4 15.88 43.35 -29.80
N TYR A 5 16.27 44.45 -30.47
CA TYR A 5 17.65 44.96 -30.39
C TYR A 5 17.86 46.37 -29.84
N LEU A 6 16.84 47.05 -29.28
CA LEU A 6 16.99 48.46 -28.86
C LEU A 6 16.44 48.81 -27.48
N PHE A 7 16.73 48.01 -26.44
CA PHE A 7 16.59 48.49 -25.04
C PHE A 7 17.69 47.94 -24.13
N LYS A 8 18.93 48.42 -24.32
CA LYS A 8 20.00 48.40 -23.30
C LYS A 8 20.10 49.76 -22.59
N ASN A 9 18.97 50.40 -22.29
CA ASN A 9 18.94 51.55 -21.40
C ASN A 9 18.86 51.05 -19.96
N LYS A 10 19.97 51.17 -19.22
CA LYS A 10 20.02 50.97 -17.76
C LYS A 10 19.18 52.06 -17.08
N MET A 11 17.85 51.94 -17.09
CA MET A 11 17.01 52.71 -16.18
C MET A 11 17.40 52.33 -14.75
N LYS A 12 18.11 53.22 -14.05
CA LYS A 12 18.31 53.15 -12.59
C LYS A 12 16.95 53.38 -11.94
N TYR A 13 16.14 52.32 -11.81
CA TYR A 13 14.89 52.41 -11.06
C TYR A 13 15.20 52.80 -9.61
N TRP A 14 14.69 53.96 -9.17
CA TRP A 14 14.83 54.39 -7.78
C TRP A 14 13.98 53.53 -6.83
N ALA A 15 12.86 52.99 -7.32
CA ALA A 15 12.06 51.95 -6.68
C ALA A 15 11.26 51.14 -7.72
N ILE A 16 11.09 49.84 -7.48
CA ILE A 16 10.16 48.99 -8.28
C ILE A 16 8.73 49.30 -7.82
N PRO A 17 7.78 49.69 -8.69
CA PRO A 17 6.39 49.95 -8.31
C PRO A 17 5.74 48.76 -7.59
N LYS A 18 4.92 49.02 -6.56
CA LYS A 18 4.25 47.97 -5.75
C LYS A 18 3.48 46.96 -6.60
N LYS A 19 2.71 47.44 -7.59
CA LYS A 19 1.91 46.60 -8.50
C LYS A 19 2.82 45.65 -9.29
N GLU A 20 3.93 46.16 -9.80
CA GLU A 20 4.88 45.41 -10.60
C GLU A 20 5.66 44.38 -9.77
N LEU A 21 6.13 44.78 -8.58
CA LEU A 21 6.78 43.85 -7.66
C LEU A 21 5.82 42.74 -7.22
N LYS A 22 4.54 43.07 -6.99
CA LYS A 22 3.51 42.08 -6.64
C LYS A 22 3.25 41.11 -7.79
N ARG A 23 3.12 41.59 -9.04
CA ARG A 23 2.96 40.77 -10.24
C ARG A 23 4.12 39.77 -10.39
N LEU A 24 5.35 40.28 -10.47
CA LEU A 24 6.55 39.45 -10.66
C LEU A 24 6.79 38.46 -9.51
N TYR A 25 6.55 38.88 -8.27
CA TYR A 25 6.82 38.04 -7.11
C TYR A 25 5.69 37.04 -6.82
N LYS A 26 4.42 37.47 -6.84
CA LYS A 26 3.26 36.64 -6.43
C LYS A 26 2.58 35.91 -7.58
N GLN A 27 2.50 36.50 -8.78
CA GLN A 27 1.78 35.88 -9.90
C GLN A 27 2.74 35.08 -10.79
N GLU A 28 3.93 35.62 -11.05
CA GLU A 28 4.95 34.94 -11.86
C GLU A 28 5.98 34.14 -11.05
N HIS A 29 5.82 34.11 -9.72
CA HIS A 29 6.66 33.34 -8.80
C HIS A 29 8.19 33.59 -8.92
N LYS A 30 8.62 34.74 -9.45
CA LYS A 30 10.06 35.04 -9.63
C LYS A 30 10.75 35.26 -8.28
N SER A 31 11.94 34.68 -8.11
CA SER A 31 12.76 34.90 -6.92
C SER A 31 13.23 36.35 -6.85
N ILE A 32 13.60 36.82 -5.65
CA ILE A 32 14.16 38.17 -5.48
C ILE A 32 15.40 38.37 -6.36
N TYR A 33 16.17 37.30 -6.63
CA TYR A 33 17.35 37.33 -7.49
C TYR A 33 16.99 37.41 -8.98
N LYS A 34 15.93 36.71 -9.43
CA LYS A 34 15.42 36.84 -10.80
C LYS A 34 14.88 38.24 -11.06
N ILE A 35 14.13 38.81 -10.11
CA ILE A 35 13.62 40.18 -10.18
C ILE A 35 14.78 41.18 -10.16
N ALA A 36 15.76 40.99 -9.28
CA ALA A 36 16.97 41.81 -9.22
C ALA A 36 17.69 41.89 -10.57
N LYS A 37 17.80 40.76 -11.27
CA LYS A 37 18.38 40.69 -12.63
C LYS A 37 17.57 41.49 -13.66
N ILE A 38 16.24 41.48 -13.59
CA ILE A 38 15.34 42.23 -14.49
C ILE A 38 15.56 43.74 -14.34
N PHE A 39 15.68 44.24 -13.10
CA PHE A 39 15.78 45.67 -12.81
C PHE A 39 17.21 46.19 -12.66
N GLY A 40 18.24 45.33 -12.79
CA GLY A 40 19.64 45.72 -12.62
C GLY A 40 19.98 46.19 -11.20
N VAL A 41 19.33 45.63 -10.18
CA VAL A 41 19.50 46.00 -8.76
C VAL A 41 19.96 44.80 -7.93
N SER A 42 20.33 45.00 -6.67
CA SER A 42 20.66 43.89 -5.77
C SER A 42 19.41 43.17 -5.26
N GLY A 43 19.54 41.86 -4.97
CA GLY A 43 18.46 41.08 -4.32
C GLY A 43 18.03 41.66 -2.97
N PHE A 44 18.95 42.30 -2.25
CA PHE A 44 18.68 43.02 -1.00
C PHE A 44 17.69 44.18 -1.21
N LYS A 45 17.87 44.99 -2.27
CA LYS A 45 16.93 46.09 -2.61
C LYS A 45 15.54 45.54 -2.94
N VAL A 46 15.46 44.45 -3.71
CA VAL A 46 14.17 43.80 -4.02
C VAL A 46 13.48 43.29 -2.74
N ASN A 47 14.24 42.68 -1.82
CA ASN A 47 13.68 42.21 -0.55
C ASN A 47 13.26 43.39 0.36
N TYR A 48 13.99 44.51 0.35
CA TYR A 48 13.61 45.72 1.04
C TYR A 48 12.25 46.25 0.55
N TRP A 49 12.06 46.42 -0.76
CA TRP A 49 10.77 46.88 -1.31
C TRP A 49 9.63 45.89 -1.05
N ARG A 50 9.90 44.57 -1.12
CA ARG A 50 8.91 43.53 -0.75
C ARG A 50 8.42 43.73 0.69
N ARG A 51 9.33 43.99 1.64
CA ARG A 51 8.99 44.26 3.04
C ARG A 51 8.24 45.60 3.18
N LYS A 52 8.75 46.68 2.56
CA LYS A 52 8.12 48.01 2.56
C LYS A 52 6.67 47.97 2.06
N TYR A 53 6.39 47.18 1.03
CA TYR A 53 5.04 47.03 0.47
C TYR A 53 4.19 45.94 1.14
N LYS A 54 4.67 45.33 2.23
CA LYS A 54 3.98 44.25 2.96
C LYS A 54 3.59 43.06 2.08
N ILE A 55 4.40 42.72 1.06
CA ILE A 55 4.16 41.56 0.20
C ILE A 55 4.61 40.30 0.94
N LYS A 56 3.65 39.44 1.33
CA LYS A 56 3.91 38.17 2.04
C LYS A 56 4.91 37.31 1.28
N ARG A 57 5.91 36.77 1.99
CA ARG A 57 6.89 35.84 1.43
C ARG A 57 6.17 34.60 0.91
N LEU A 58 6.43 34.20 -0.33
CA LEU A 58 6.03 32.89 -0.83
C LEU A 58 6.85 31.81 -0.14
N SER A 59 6.18 30.77 0.33
CA SER A 59 6.78 29.48 0.67
C SER A 59 7.43 28.86 -0.56
N TYR A 60 8.22 27.80 -0.33
CA TYR A 60 8.82 27.05 -1.42
C TYR A 60 7.78 26.51 -2.40
N PHE A 61 6.67 25.94 -1.89
CA PHE A 61 5.62 25.32 -2.70
C PHE A 61 4.74 26.33 -3.43
N GLU A 62 4.50 27.51 -2.83
CA GLU A 62 3.82 28.59 -3.56
C GLU A 62 4.71 29.14 -4.70
N ARG A 63 6.04 29.09 -4.56
CA ARG A 63 6.98 29.54 -5.61
C ARG A 63 7.23 28.49 -6.68
N HIS A 64 7.28 27.24 -6.28
CA HIS A 64 7.58 26.09 -7.13
C HIS A 64 6.38 25.13 -7.02
N PRO A 65 5.26 25.46 -7.69
CA PRO A 65 4.09 24.61 -7.66
C PRO A 65 4.46 23.23 -8.19
N ILE A 66 4.04 22.21 -7.44
CA ILE A 66 4.15 20.82 -7.82
C ILE A 66 2.76 20.32 -8.21
N PRO A 67 2.65 19.37 -9.16
CA PRO A 67 1.38 18.79 -9.54
C PRO A 67 0.65 18.22 -8.34
N GLN A 68 -0.67 18.38 -8.30
CA GLN A 68 -1.50 17.71 -7.30
C GLN A 68 -1.41 16.19 -7.46
N LEU A 69 -1.67 15.46 -6.37
CA LEU A 69 -1.74 14.02 -6.41
C LEU A 69 -2.86 13.56 -7.32
N THR A 70 -2.54 12.61 -8.20
CA THR A 70 -3.55 11.98 -9.06
C THR A 70 -4.50 11.11 -8.23
N LYS A 71 -5.67 10.78 -8.78
CA LYS A 71 -6.61 9.86 -8.12
C LYS A 71 -5.95 8.54 -7.74
N THR A 72 -5.17 7.94 -8.64
CA THR A 72 -4.43 6.69 -8.39
C THR A 72 -3.42 6.84 -7.24
N GLN A 73 -2.69 7.95 -7.16
CA GLN A 73 -1.76 8.21 -6.05
C GLN A 73 -2.48 8.34 -4.71
N LYS A 74 -3.65 8.98 -4.70
CA LYS A 74 -4.50 9.10 -3.49
C LYS A 74 -5.02 7.74 -3.03
N GLU A 75 -5.54 6.93 -3.96
CA GLU A 75 -6.04 5.58 -3.67
C GLU A 75 -4.89 4.63 -3.26
N TYR A 76 -3.70 4.80 -3.84
CA TYR A 76 -2.49 4.08 -3.48
C TYR A 76 -2.13 4.30 -2.01
N LEU A 77 -2.15 5.56 -1.54
CA LEU A 77 -1.75 5.90 -0.17
C LEU A 77 -2.61 5.17 0.87
N PHE A 78 -3.91 4.99 0.63
CA PHE A 78 -4.77 4.29 1.59
C PHE A 78 -4.35 2.83 1.82
N GLY A 79 -3.90 2.14 0.77
CA GLY A 79 -3.39 0.77 0.90
C GLY A 79 -1.96 0.71 1.43
N ALA A 80 -1.08 1.50 0.82
CA ALA A 80 0.36 1.45 1.10
C ALA A 80 0.70 1.91 2.53
N LEU A 81 -0.04 2.88 3.08
CA LEU A 81 0.19 3.35 4.45
C LEU A 81 -0.36 2.40 5.51
N LEU A 82 -1.25 1.47 5.16
CA LEU A 82 -1.59 0.33 6.03
C LEU A 82 -0.54 -0.78 5.97
N GLY A 83 0.17 -0.89 4.85
CA GLY A 83 1.25 -1.84 4.61
C GLY A 83 2.65 -1.31 4.91
N ASP A 84 3.55 -1.52 3.94
CA ASP A 84 5.00 -1.37 4.12
C ASP A 84 5.49 0.08 3.97
N ASP A 85 4.76 0.92 3.22
CA ASP A 85 5.20 2.28 2.93
C ASP A 85 4.99 3.23 4.11
N ALA A 86 5.73 4.34 4.14
CA ALA A 86 5.61 5.34 5.19
C ALA A 86 5.69 6.78 4.68
N LEU A 87 4.89 7.67 5.28
CA LEU A 87 5.13 9.09 5.21
C LEU A 87 6.11 9.50 6.32
N LEU A 88 7.22 10.13 5.93
CA LEU A 88 8.23 10.63 6.84
C LEU A 88 8.16 12.15 6.93
N LYS A 89 8.23 12.67 8.16
CA LYS A 89 8.26 14.11 8.45
C LYS A 89 9.15 14.39 9.65
N LYS A 90 10.24 15.13 9.44
CA LYS A 90 11.10 15.64 10.52
C LYS A 90 10.44 16.83 11.21
N LYS A 91 10.96 17.21 12.39
CA LYS A 91 10.37 18.30 13.21
C LYS A 91 10.43 19.65 12.47
N GLU A 92 11.50 19.86 11.71
CA GLU A 92 11.79 21.07 10.95
C GLU A 92 11.08 21.10 9.58
N GLU A 93 10.57 19.95 9.14
CA GLU A 93 9.89 19.82 7.85
C GLU A 93 8.43 20.23 7.96
N ILE A 94 7.98 21.06 7.01
CA ILE A 94 6.58 21.52 6.95
C ILE A 94 5.67 20.41 6.47
N TYR A 95 6.08 19.68 5.42
CA TYR A 95 5.27 18.66 4.78
C TYR A 95 5.99 17.30 4.77
N PRO A 96 5.25 16.19 4.88
CA PRO A 96 5.83 14.85 4.79
C PRO A 96 6.30 14.55 3.36
N HIS A 97 7.10 13.50 3.22
CA HIS A 97 7.39 12.83 1.95
C HIS A 97 7.13 11.32 2.06
N LEU A 98 6.81 10.66 0.94
CA LEU A 98 6.65 9.21 0.90
C LEU A 98 8.01 8.53 0.80
N GLN A 99 8.22 7.53 1.63
CA GLN A 99 9.31 6.57 1.53
C GLN A 99 8.75 5.21 1.10
N VAL A 100 9.34 4.66 0.04
CA VAL A 100 9.15 3.27 -0.38
C VAL A 100 10.47 2.54 -0.21
N ASN A 101 10.44 1.39 0.47
CA ASN A 101 11.61 0.60 0.77
C ASN A 101 11.25 -0.89 0.82
N HIS A 102 11.89 -1.71 -0.01
CA HIS A 102 11.70 -3.16 0.06
C HIS A 102 13.01 -3.91 -0.17
N SER A 103 13.03 -5.16 0.31
CA SER A 103 14.15 -6.08 0.10
C SER A 103 14.44 -6.29 -1.39
N ALA A 104 15.67 -6.73 -1.71
CA ALA A 104 16.06 -7.03 -3.09
C ALA A 104 15.15 -8.01 -3.83
N LYS A 105 14.46 -8.92 -3.11
CA LYS A 105 13.51 -9.88 -3.69
C LYS A 105 12.25 -9.21 -4.28
N GLN A 106 11.95 -7.98 -3.86
CA GLN A 106 10.78 -7.21 -4.28
C GLN A 106 11.17 -5.98 -5.12
N LYS A 107 12.32 -6.03 -5.80
CA LYS A 107 12.80 -4.93 -6.67
C LYS A 107 11.77 -4.53 -7.74
N ASP A 108 11.10 -5.50 -8.33
CA ASP A 108 10.08 -5.25 -9.37
C ASP A 108 8.88 -4.51 -8.80
N TYR A 109 8.51 -4.81 -7.54
CA TYR A 109 7.47 -4.07 -6.84
C TYR A 109 7.88 -2.63 -6.55
N VAL A 110 9.13 -2.39 -6.12
CA VAL A 110 9.66 -1.01 -5.95
C VAL A 110 9.63 -0.26 -7.28
N SER A 111 9.93 -0.94 -8.39
CA SER A 111 9.89 -0.34 -9.73
C SER A 111 8.48 0.00 -10.18
N TRP A 112 7.51 -0.89 -9.89
CA TRP A 112 6.09 -0.62 -10.12
C TRP A 112 5.59 0.56 -9.28
N LYS A 113 5.91 0.59 -7.98
CA LYS A 113 5.61 1.71 -7.07
C LYS A 113 6.24 3.01 -7.59
N TYR A 114 7.49 2.97 -8.06
CA TYR A 114 8.19 4.14 -8.61
C TYR A 114 7.44 4.74 -9.80
N ASN A 115 6.90 3.91 -10.70
CA ASN A 115 6.17 4.40 -11.88
C ASN A 115 4.90 5.19 -11.53
N ILE A 116 4.24 4.87 -10.41
CA ILE A 116 3.08 5.62 -9.89
C ILE A 116 3.52 7.02 -9.41
N TRP A 117 4.73 7.13 -8.87
CA TRP A 117 5.23 8.32 -8.19
C TRP A 117 6.27 9.12 -8.99
N LYS A 118 6.67 8.67 -10.19
CA LYS A 118 7.85 9.16 -10.93
C LYS A 118 7.92 10.69 -11.07
N GLU A 119 6.78 11.35 -11.30
CA GLU A 119 6.69 12.82 -11.45
C GLU A 119 7.03 13.59 -10.16
N LEU A 120 6.89 12.93 -9.00
CA LEU A 120 7.20 13.47 -7.68
C LEU A 120 8.53 12.96 -7.14
N VAL A 121 9.30 12.17 -7.89
CA VAL A 121 10.57 11.60 -7.45
C VAL A 121 11.74 12.27 -8.17
N LEU A 122 12.63 12.91 -7.40
CA LEU A 122 13.79 13.63 -7.96
C LEU A 122 14.98 12.72 -8.30
N SER A 123 15.06 11.55 -7.68
CA SER A 123 16.19 10.64 -7.83
C SER A 123 15.71 9.24 -8.21
N ARG A 124 16.45 8.59 -9.12
CA ARG A 124 16.24 7.18 -9.45
C ARG A 124 16.20 6.29 -8.20
N ILE A 125 15.58 5.12 -8.33
CA ILE A 125 15.59 4.07 -7.31
C ILE A 125 17.03 3.79 -6.89
N LYS A 126 17.28 3.81 -5.58
CA LYS A 126 18.60 3.56 -4.99
C LYS A 126 18.65 2.15 -4.42
N LYS A 127 19.73 1.43 -4.70
CA LYS A 127 20.09 0.21 -3.97
C LYS A 127 20.93 0.62 -2.77
N ILE A 128 20.48 0.26 -1.58
CA ILE A 128 21.17 0.51 -0.31
C ILE A 128 21.38 -0.81 0.45
N SER A 129 22.23 -0.77 1.47
CA SER A 129 22.51 -1.89 2.37
C SER A 129 22.01 -1.54 3.76
N ILE A 130 21.06 -2.33 4.28
CA ILE A 130 20.54 -2.16 5.65
C ILE A 130 21.17 -3.24 6.54
N LYS A 131 21.75 -2.84 7.68
CA LYS A 131 22.31 -3.77 8.67
C LYS A 131 21.26 -4.07 9.74
N VAL A 132 20.86 -5.33 9.86
CA VAL A 132 19.92 -5.80 10.90
C VAL A 132 20.56 -6.96 11.64
N LYS A 133 20.74 -6.82 12.96
CA LYS A 133 21.36 -7.84 13.84
C LYS A 133 22.68 -8.40 13.27
N GLY A 134 23.56 -7.51 12.79
CA GLY A 134 24.86 -7.88 12.22
C GLY A 134 24.86 -8.30 10.75
N LYS A 135 23.71 -8.67 10.17
CA LYS A 135 23.58 -9.09 8.76
C LYS A 135 23.23 -7.92 7.85
N ILE A 136 23.80 -7.91 6.64
CA ILE A 136 23.56 -6.88 5.62
C ILE A 136 22.51 -7.37 4.63
N TYR A 137 21.47 -6.57 4.41
CA TYR A 137 20.39 -6.87 3.48
C TYR A 137 20.35 -5.82 2.35
N PRO A 138 20.53 -6.24 1.09
CA PRO A 138 20.34 -5.34 -0.05
C PRO A 138 18.86 -4.96 -0.16
N THR A 139 18.62 -3.67 -0.32
CA THR A 139 17.30 -3.06 -0.28
C THR A 139 17.19 -2.02 -1.39
N TYR A 140 16.03 -1.91 -2.02
CA TYR A 140 15.74 -0.88 -3.02
C TYR A 140 14.77 0.13 -2.43
N GLN A 141 15.07 1.42 -2.61
CA GLN A 141 14.23 2.49 -2.10
C GLN A 141 14.16 3.69 -3.04
N PHE A 142 13.09 4.46 -2.91
CA PHE A 142 13.00 5.82 -3.42
C PHE A 142 12.19 6.69 -2.46
N HIS A 143 12.35 8.01 -2.60
CA HIS A 143 11.61 8.99 -1.83
C HIS A 143 10.97 9.97 -2.80
N THR A 144 9.73 10.37 -2.53
CA THR A 144 9.13 11.51 -3.24
C THR A 144 9.69 12.82 -2.70
N ARG A 145 9.41 13.92 -3.41
CA ARG A 145 9.46 15.26 -2.82
C ARG A 145 8.46 15.33 -1.67
N ALA A 146 8.75 16.19 -0.70
CA ALA A 146 7.74 16.57 0.28
C ALA A 146 6.54 17.22 -0.43
N HIS A 147 5.32 16.95 0.02
CA HIS A 147 4.11 17.39 -0.67
C HIS A 147 3.04 17.89 0.32
N PRO A 148 2.40 19.05 0.10
CA PRO A 148 1.34 19.57 0.97
C PRO A 148 0.20 18.58 1.22
N GLU A 149 -0.34 17.96 0.16
CA GLU A 149 -1.42 16.96 0.30
C GLU A 149 -1.04 15.76 1.17
N PHE A 150 0.24 15.39 1.34
CA PHE A 150 0.61 14.31 2.25
C PHE A 150 0.36 14.65 3.72
N LEU A 151 0.24 15.92 4.08
CA LEU A 151 0.02 16.33 5.47
C LEU A 151 -1.30 15.79 6.02
N ASP A 152 -2.36 15.79 5.21
CA ASP A 152 -3.67 15.28 5.61
C ASP A 152 -3.62 13.78 5.84
N TYR A 153 -2.98 13.03 4.93
CA TYR A 153 -2.72 11.60 5.13
C TYR A 153 -1.83 11.34 6.35
N TYR A 154 -0.80 12.13 6.58
CA TYR A 154 0.08 11.97 7.74
C TYR A 154 -0.69 12.18 9.05
N ASN A 155 -1.52 13.21 9.13
CA ASN A 155 -2.34 13.48 10.32
C ASN A 155 -3.43 12.41 10.53
N LEU A 156 -3.96 11.84 9.44
CA LEU A 156 -4.94 10.78 9.50
C LEU A 156 -4.31 9.45 9.98
N PHE A 157 -3.19 9.05 9.39
CA PHE A 157 -2.57 7.74 9.60
C PHE A 157 -1.61 7.70 10.80
N TYR A 158 -1.11 8.82 11.30
CA TYR A 158 -0.08 8.83 12.34
C TYR A 158 -0.52 9.59 13.59
N LYS A 159 -0.30 9.00 14.76
CA LYS A 159 -0.39 9.65 16.07
C LYS A 159 0.88 9.36 16.85
N ASN A 160 1.54 10.39 17.37
CA ASN A 160 2.82 10.25 18.08
C ASN A 160 3.89 9.46 17.29
N LYS A 161 3.98 9.73 15.97
CA LYS A 161 4.88 9.04 15.01
C LYS A 161 4.64 7.53 14.85
N ARG A 162 3.53 6.99 15.38
CA ARG A 162 3.10 5.61 15.16
C ARG A 162 1.90 5.59 14.23
N LYS A 163 1.86 4.60 13.34
CA LYS A 163 0.67 4.34 12.52
C LYS A 163 -0.50 4.00 13.46
N ARG A 164 -1.67 4.57 13.18
CA ARG A 164 -2.94 4.26 13.84
C ARG A 164 -3.94 3.81 12.78
N LEU A 165 -4.95 3.08 13.21
CA LEU A 165 -6.05 2.67 12.37
C LEU A 165 -7.36 3.30 12.83
N LEU A 166 -8.04 3.99 11.90
CA LEU A 166 -9.37 4.58 12.11
C LEU A 166 -10.35 4.01 11.09
N LYS A 167 -11.65 4.00 11.45
CA LYS A 167 -12.73 3.61 10.52
C LYS A 167 -12.72 4.45 9.24
N GLU A 168 -12.40 5.74 9.35
CA GLU A 168 -12.28 6.67 8.22
C GLU A 168 -11.24 6.22 7.19
N ILE A 169 -10.08 5.72 7.65
CA ILE A 169 -9.04 5.17 6.78
C ILE A 169 -9.60 4.00 5.98
N LEU A 170 -10.24 3.05 6.68
CA LEU A 170 -10.79 1.85 6.05
C LEU A 170 -11.90 2.17 5.05
N ASN A 171 -12.77 3.13 5.37
CA ASN A 171 -13.89 3.53 4.50
C ASN A 171 -13.42 4.03 3.13
N ASN A 172 -12.21 4.58 3.04
CA ASN A 172 -11.62 5.07 1.78
C ASN A 172 -10.89 4.00 0.97
N LEU A 173 -10.70 2.79 1.50
CA LEU A 173 -10.09 1.70 0.74
C LEU A 173 -11.02 1.26 -0.40
N ILE A 174 -10.47 1.19 -1.61
CA ILE A 174 -11.09 0.59 -2.78
C ILE A 174 -10.38 -0.73 -3.13
N PRO A 175 -10.85 -1.52 -4.11
CA PRO A 175 -10.18 -2.77 -4.48
C PRO A 175 -8.69 -2.61 -4.81
N PHE A 176 -8.30 -1.52 -5.48
CA PHE A 176 -6.89 -1.20 -5.73
C PHE A 176 -6.08 -0.98 -4.44
N SER A 177 -6.60 -0.19 -3.49
CA SER A 177 -5.96 0.03 -2.19
C SER A 177 -5.86 -1.26 -1.38
N LEU A 178 -6.91 -2.10 -1.41
CA LEU A 178 -6.90 -3.42 -0.78
C LEU A 178 -5.85 -4.35 -1.39
N ALA A 179 -5.70 -4.32 -2.71
CA ALA A 179 -4.68 -5.10 -3.41
C ALA A 179 -3.27 -4.69 -2.99
N ILE A 180 -2.98 -3.39 -2.87
CA ILE A 180 -1.70 -2.89 -2.38
C ILE A 180 -1.46 -3.37 -0.94
N TRP A 181 -2.45 -3.21 -0.06
CA TRP A 181 -2.31 -3.68 1.33
C TRP A 181 -2.05 -5.19 1.39
N TYR A 182 -2.70 -5.98 0.54
CA TYR A 182 -2.46 -7.42 0.44
C TYR A 182 -1.10 -7.78 -0.19
N MET A 183 -0.61 -7.00 -1.16
CA MET A 183 0.72 -7.21 -1.73
C MET A 183 1.82 -6.91 -0.71
N ASP A 184 1.62 -5.93 0.18
CA ASP A 184 2.51 -5.65 1.30
C ASP A 184 2.39 -6.76 2.37
N ASP A 185 1.25 -6.85 3.07
CA ASP A 185 1.09 -7.66 4.29
C ASP A 185 0.32 -8.97 4.12
N GLY A 186 -0.18 -9.25 2.93
CA GLY A 186 -0.96 -10.45 2.64
C GLY A 186 -0.12 -11.70 2.53
N THR A 187 -0.69 -12.83 2.91
CA THR A 187 -0.11 -14.15 2.67
C THR A 187 -1.20 -15.14 2.27
N TYR A 188 -0.87 -16.06 1.37
CA TYR A 188 -1.75 -17.14 0.98
C TYR A 188 -1.27 -18.48 1.53
N ILE A 189 -2.06 -19.06 2.44
CA ILE A 189 -1.76 -20.34 3.08
C ILE A 189 -2.24 -21.46 2.16
N LYS A 190 -1.38 -21.87 1.22
CA LYS A 190 -1.66 -22.91 0.21
C LYS A 190 -2.18 -24.23 0.80
N SER A 191 -1.74 -24.62 1.99
CA SER A 191 -2.19 -25.86 2.63
C SER A 191 -3.65 -25.82 3.10
N ARG A 192 -4.19 -24.61 3.30
CA ARG A 192 -5.55 -24.38 3.80
C ARG A 192 -6.45 -23.66 2.80
N GLY A 193 -5.89 -23.08 1.74
CA GLY A 193 -6.63 -22.24 0.79
C GLY A 193 -7.16 -20.95 1.39
N ARG A 194 -6.37 -20.33 2.29
CA ARG A 194 -6.80 -19.17 3.06
C ARG A 194 -5.85 -17.99 2.90
N ALA A 195 -6.40 -16.81 2.62
CA ALA A 195 -5.69 -15.55 2.67
C ALA A 195 -5.64 -15.04 4.12
N TRP A 196 -4.47 -14.60 4.56
CA TRP A 196 -4.24 -13.93 5.83
C TRP A 196 -3.66 -12.53 5.56
N LEU A 197 -3.88 -11.59 6.47
CA LEU A 197 -3.27 -10.25 6.47
C LEU A 197 -2.47 -10.07 7.77
N ALA A 198 -1.19 -9.79 7.65
CA ALA A 198 -0.27 -9.56 8.76
C ALA A 198 -0.46 -8.14 9.33
N THR A 199 -1.45 -7.98 10.21
CA THR A 199 -1.82 -6.70 10.82
C THR A 199 -1.20 -6.49 12.21
N ASN A 200 -0.07 -7.15 12.46
CA ASN A 200 0.57 -7.32 13.77
C ASN A 200 0.99 -6.01 14.46
N SER A 201 1.13 -4.92 13.70
CA SER A 201 1.44 -3.59 14.24
C SER A 201 0.25 -2.90 14.92
N PHE A 202 -0.98 -3.36 14.67
CA PHE A 202 -2.19 -2.77 15.23
C PHE A 202 -2.61 -3.46 16.53
N THR A 203 -3.27 -2.70 17.39
CA THR A 203 -3.85 -3.19 18.65
C THR A 203 -5.04 -4.13 18.40
N TYR A 204 -5.43 -4.92 19.40
CA TYR A 204 -6.61 -5.78 19.30
C TYR A 204 -7.90 -4.99 19.01
N GLN A 205 -8.06 -3.80 19.62
CA GLN A 205 -9.21 -2.94 19.37
C GLN A 205 -9.27 -2.47 17.90
N GLU A 206 -8.12 -2.13 17.32
CA GLU A 206 -8.02 -1.81 15.89
C GLU A 206 -8.37 -3.03 15.03
N HIS A 207 -7.97 -4.25 15.41
CA HIS A 207 -8.38 -5.46 14.70
C HIS A 207 -9.90 -5.68 14.69
N LEU A 208 -10.59 -5.38 15.80
CA LEU A 208 -12.05 -5.44 15.84
C LEU A 208 -12.69 -4.45 14.86
N ILE A 209 -12.08 -3.26 14.68
CA ILE A 209 -12.51 -2.29 13.67
C ILE A 209 -12.32 -2.86 12.27
N ILE A 210 -11.17 -3.47 11.97
CA ILE A 210 -10.91 -4.10 10.66
C ILE A 210 -11.90 -5.23 10.38
N GLN A 211 -12.19 -6.07 11.38
CA GLN A 211 -13.14 -7.18 11.25
C GLN A 211 -14.55 -6.68 10.90
N ARG A 212 -15.04 -5.65 11.61
CA ARG A 212 -16.33 -5.01 11.33
C ARG A 212 -16.35 -4.38 9.93
N TYR A 213 -15.24 -3.77 9.51
CA TYR A 213 -15.10 -3.19 8.19
C TYR A 213 -15.22 -4.24 7.07
N PHE A 214 -14.45 -5.33 7.13
CA PHE A 214 -14.53 -6.37 6.09
C PHE A 214 -15.91 -7.03 6.04
N ARG A 215 -16.52 -7.26 7.21
CA ARG A 215 -17.89 -7.78 7.30
C ARG A 215 -18.91 -6.80 6.69
N GLY A 216 -18.85 -5.52 7.06
CA GLY A 216 -19.85 -4.54 6.67
C GLY A 216 -19.72 -4.05 5.23
N LYS A 217 -18.50 -3.71 4.77
CA LYS A 217 -18.29 -3.11 3.45
C LYS A 217 -18.24 -4.14 2.32
N TRP A 218 -17.64 -5.31 2.59
CA TRP A 218 -17.35 -6.30 1.55
C TRP A 218 -18.10 -7.61 1.71
N ASN A 219 -18.89 -7.76 2.78
CA ASN A 219 -19.49 -9.04 3.16
C ASN A 219 -18.44 -10.17 3.27
N LEU A 220 -17.27 -9.84 3.85
CA LEU A 220 -16.15 -10.76 4.06
C LEU A 220 -15.85 -10.92 5.56
N PRO A 221 -16.64 -11.68 6.31
CA PRO A 221 -16.31 -11.97 7.71
C PRO A 221 -14.89 -12.56 7.86
N THR A 222 -14.12 -12.00 8.78
CA THR A 222 -12.77 -12.46 9.12
C THR A 222 -12.71 -12.96 10.56
N THR A 223 -11.64 -13.69 10.89
CA THR A 223 -11.29 -14.09 12.27
C THR A 223 -9.94 -13.48 12.64
N ILE A 224 -9.79 -13.11 13.92
CA ILE A 224 -8.53 -12.62 14.46
C ILE A 224 -7.74 -13.82 14.98
N GLY A 225 -6.52 -14.00 14.48
CA GLY A 225 -5.54 -14.92 15.03
C GLY A 225 -4.56 -14.20 15.92
N THR A 226 -3.90 -14.94 16.81
CA THR A 226 -2.81 -14.46 17.66
C THR A 226 -1.56 -15.27 17.37
N SER A 227 -0.41 -14.62 17.24
CA SER A 227 0.90 -15.27 17.10
C SER A 227 1.44 -15.66 18.47
N ASP A 228 2.48 -16.51 18.49
CA ASP A 228 3.15 -16.92 19.73
C ASP A 228 3.76 -15.73 20.49
N SER A 229 4.10 -14.65 19.77
CA SER A 229 4.59 -13.39 20.34
C SER A 229 3.48 -12.47 20.88
N GLY A 230 2.22 -12.93 20.89
CA GLY A 230 1.06 -12.16 21.38
C GLY A 230 0.52 -11.11 20.42
N THR A 231 1.06 -10.98 19.20
CA THR A 231 0.56 -10.04 18.19
C THR A 231 -0.60 -10.63 17.40
N HIS A 232 -1.44 -9.80 16.80
CA HIS A 232 -2.65 -10.25 16.11
C HIS A 232 -2.55 -10.17 14.59
N TYR A 233 -3.35 -10.97 13.88
CA TYR A 233 -3.44 -10.96 12.42
C TYR A 233 -4.85 -11.35 11.97
N LEU A 234 -5.22 -11.02 10.74
CA LEU A 234 -6.55 -11.34 10.19
C LEU A 234 -6.52 -12.57 9.30
N LYS A 235 -7.59 -13.36 9.38
CA LYS A 235 -7.75 -14.62 8.65
C LYS A 235 -9.09 -14.63 7.93
N PHE A 236 -9.05 -14.89 6.63
CA PHE A 236 -10.22 -15.25 5.86
C PHE A 236 -10.41 -16.77 5.93
N ASN A 237 -11.66 -17.25 5.98
CA ASN A 237 -11.96 -18.65 5.71
C ASN A 237 -11.78 -18.92 4.20
N THR A 238 -11.93 -20.18 3.77
CA THR A 238 -11.72 -20.55 2.37
C THR A 238 -12.67 -19.83 1.43
N GLU A 239 -13.96 -19.76 1.77
CA GLU A 239 -14.97 -19.09 0.98
C GLU A 239 -14.70 -17.58 0.82
N ASN A 240 -14.46 -16.88 1.93
CA ASN A 240 -14.17 -15.44 1.90
C ASN A 240 -12.79 -15.16 1.29
N THR A 241 -11.87 -16.12 1.30
CA THR A 241 -10.61 -16.02 0.55
C THR A 241 -10.88 -15.95 -0.95
N ILE A 242 -11.72 -16.84 -1.48
CA ILE A 242 -12.07 -16.82 -2.92
C ILE A 242 -12.72 -15.49 -3.29
N LYS A 243 -13.69 -15.03 -2.50
CA LYS A 243 -14.37 -13.74 -2.71
C LYS A 243 -13.39 -12.56 -2.62
N PHE A 244 -12.52 -12.57 -1.62
CA PHE A 244 -11.51 -11.52 -1.42
C PHE A 244 -10.48 -11.47 -2.55
N LEU A 245 -9.96 -12.62 -2.99
CA LEU A 245 -8.99 -12.68 -4.08
C LEU A 245 -9.62 -12.20 -5.39
N LYS A 246 -10.85 -12.63 -5.70
CA LYS A 246 -11.61 -12.14 -6.87
C LYS A 246 -11.81 -10.61 -6.84
N LEU A 247 -11.97 -10.02 -5.66
CA LEU A 247 -12.11 -8.57 -5.51
C LEU A 247 -10.84 -7.82 -5.93
N ILE A 248 -9.65 -8.39 -5.69
CA ILE A 248 -8.37 -7.69 -5.84
C ILE A 248 -7.52 -8.17 -7.03
N GLU A 249 -7.83 -9.33 -7.63
CA GLU A 249 -6.98 -10.03 -8.60
C GLU A 249 -6.51 -9.16 -9.77
N ASN A 250 -7.38 -8.30 -10.29
CA ASN A 250 -7.06 -7.41 -11.42
C ASN A 250 -6.02 -6.33 -11.10
N TYR A 251 -5.72 -6.10 -9.82
CA TYR A 251 -4.74 -5.11 -9.36
C TYR A 251 -3.44 -5.75 -8.86
N ILE A 252 -3.37 -7.08 -8.84
CA ILE A 252 -2.19 -7.82 -8.37
C ILE A 252 -1.17 -7.86 -9.50
N ILE A 253 0.07 -7.43 -9.21
CA ILE A 253 1.14 -7.43 -10.19
C ILE A 253 1.79 -8.82 -10.30
N PRO A 254 2.41 -9.16 -11.45
CA PRO A 254 2.91 -10.52 -11.71
C PRO A 254 3.84 -11.09 -10.64
N CYS A 255 4.71 -10.26 -10.04
CA CYS A 255 5.63 -10.72 -9.00
C CYS A 255 4.94 -11.14 -7.69
N PHE A 256 3.62 -10.94 -7.55
CA PHE A 256 2.79 -11.39 -6.43
C PHE A 256 1.75 -12.44 -6.80
N ASN A 257 1.77 -13.00 -8.02
CA ASN A 257 0.85 -14.07 -8.40
C ASN A 257 0.88 -15.25 -7.42
N TYR A 258 2.04 -15.54 -6.82
CA TYR A 258 2.18 -16.58 -5.79
C TYR A 258 1.33 -16.33 -4.53
N LYS A 259 0.89 -15.09 -4.26
CA LYS A 259 -0.01 -14.71 -3.17
C LYS A 259 -1.49 -14.85 -3.54
N ILE A 260 -1.85 -15.04 -4.80
CA ILE A 260 -3.26 -15.14 -5.21
C ILE A 260 -3.59 -16.44 -5.94
N GLU A 261 -2.59 -17.14 -6.47
CA GLU A 261 -2.80 -18.43 -7.11
C GLU A 261 -3.16 -19.47 -6.04
N PRO A 262 -4.40 -20.00 -6.03
CA PRO A 262 -4.69 -21.22 -5.32
C PRO A 262 -3.88 -22.31 -6.00
N GLY A 263 -2.66 -22.55 -5.51
CA GLY A 263 -1.75 -23.52 -6.08
C GLY A 263 -2.54 -24.78 -6.41
N ARG A 264 -2.46 -25.23 -7.67
CA ARG A 264 -3.40 -26.17 -8.34
C ARG A 264 -4.00 -27.22 -7.40
N LYS A 265 -3.24 -27.75 -6.43
CA LYS A 265 -3.59 -28.64 -5.32
C LYS A 265 -4.85 -28.31 -4.48
N LEU A 266 -5.37 -27.08 -4.43
CA LEU A 266 -6.60 -26.78 -3.67
C LEU A 266 -7.89 -27.04 -4.45
N LEU A 267 -7.86 -26.93 -5.78
CA LEU A 267 -8.98 -27.33 -6.64
C LEU A 267 -9.21 -28.86 -6.61
N TRP A 268 -8.19 -29.64 -6.23
CA TRP A 268 -8.29 -31.11 -6.08
C TRP A 268 -8.89 -31.55 -4.73
N LYS A 269 -9.20 -30.63 -3.82
CA LYS A 269 -9.73 -30.96 -2.48
C LYS A 269 -11.24 -30.78 -2.33
N ARG A 270 -11.89 -30.00 -3.20
CA ARG A 270 -13.35 -29.86 -3.13
C ARG A 270 -13.95 -31.03 -3.91
N LEU A 271 -14.45 -32.00 -3.16
CA LEU A 271 -15.28 -33.07 -3.71
C LEU A 271 -16.65 -32.47 -4.04
N SER A 272 -17.21 -32.86 -5.19
CA SER A 272 -18.60 -32.53 -5.52
C SER A 272 -19.55 -33.23 -4.53
N PRO A 273 -20.81 -32.75 -4.39
CA PRO A 273 -21.81 -33.45 -3.60
C PRO A 273 -21.98 -34.92 -3.98
N GLU A 274 -21.85 -35.24 -5.27
CA GLU A 274 -21.91 -36.61 -5.80
C GLU A 274 -20.72 -37.44 -5.33
N GLU A 275 -19.50 -36.89 -5.38
CA GLU A 275 -18.31 -37.58 -4.88
C GLU A 275 -18.37 -37.79 -3.35
N LEU A 276 -18.92 -36.83 -2.59
CA LEU A 276 -19.13 -36.95 -1.15
C LEU A 276 -20.14 -38.07 -0.83
N ASN A 277 -21.27 -38.11 -1.53
CA ASN A 277 -22.27 -39.17 -1.39
C ASN A 277 -21.70 -40.53 -1.79
N TYR A 278 -20.89 -40.58 -2.85
CA TYR A 278 -20.23 -41.80 -3.28
C TYR A 278 -19.28 -42.33 -2.20
N ILE A 279 -18.43 -41.47 -1.61
CA ILE A 279 -17.55 -41.87 -0.50
C ILE A 279 -18.40 -42.35 0.68
N LYS A 280 -19.44 -41.60 1.07
CA LYS A 280 -20.31 -41.95 2.20
C LYS A 280 -20.94 -43.33 2.07
N ASN A 281 -21.42 -43.68 0.88
CA ASN A 281 -22.15 -44.91 0.64
C ASN A 281 -21.23 -46.13 0.41
N ASN A 282 -20.01 -45.91 -0.08
CA ASN A 282 -19.14 -47.02 -0.51
C ASN A 282 -17.94 -47.27 0.42
N TYR A 283 -17.65 -46.40 1.40
CA TYR A 283 -16.44 -46.52 2.23
C TYR A 283 -16.33 -47.83 3.03
N ASN A 284 -17.47 -48.41 3.44
CA ASN A 284 -17.50 -49.67 4.19
C ASN A 284 -17.67 -50.90 3.28
N VAL A 285 -17.83 -50.70 1.98
CA VAL A 285 -18.11 -51.74 0.98
C VAL A 285 -16.90 -51.94 0.07
N GLU A 286 -16.23 -50.85 -0.31
CA GLU A 286 -15.07 -50.84 -1.19
C GLU A 286 -13.79 -50.46 -0.44
N SER A 287 -12.64 -50.96 -0.90
CA SER A 287 -11.37 -50.52 -0.33
C SER A 287 -11.13 -49.02 -0.61
N PRO A 288 -10.54 -48.25 0.33
CA PRO A 288 -10.23 -46.83 0.10
C PRO A 288 -9.38 -46.57 -1.14
N LYS A 289 -8.55 -47.54 -1.55
CA LYS A 289 -7.73 -47.49 -2.77
C LYS A 289 -8.58 -47.56 -4.05
N LEU A 290 -9.62 -48.40 -4.04
CA LEU A 290 -10.57 -48.52 -5.16
C LEU A 290 -11.41 -47.25 -5.31
N ILE A 291 -11.91 -46.71 -4.19
CA ILE A 291 -12.66 -45.44 -4.17
C ILE A 291 -11.79 -44.29 -4.70
N ALA A 292 -10.53 -44.22 -4.26
CA ALA A 292 -9.57 -43.23 -4.73
C ALA A 292 -9.36 -43.30 -6.25
N GLN A 293 -9.23 -44.52 -6.79
CA GLN A 293 -9.08 -44.75 -8.22
C GLN A 293 -10.32 -44.33 -9.01
N LYS A 294 -11.52 -44.73 -8.56
CA LYS A 294 -12.79 -44.42 -9.23
C LYS A 294 -13.08 -42.92 -9.28
N LEU A 295 -12.80 -42.21 -8.19
CA LEU A 295 -12.98 -40.75 -8.13
C LEU A 295 -11.80 -39.97 -8.72
N GLN A 296 -10.74 -40.66 -9.18
CA GLN A 296 -9.48 -40.06 -9.62
C GLN A 296 -8.91 -39.08 -8.57
N ARG A 297 -9.04 -39.45 -7.28
CA ARG A 297 -8.58 -38.65 -6.14
C ARG A 297 -7.39 -39.32 -5.44
N PRO A 298 -6.50 -38.53 -4.81
CA PRO A 298 -5.45 -39.09 -3.96
C PRO A 298 -6.06 -39.92 -2.82
N LEU A 299 -5.45 -41.07 -2.51
CA LEU A 299 -5.88 -41.95 -1.40
C LEU A 299 -6.00 -41.19 -0.07
N LYS A 300 -5.09 -40.25 0.18
CA LYS A 300 -5.12 -39.37 1.35
C LYS A 300 -6.42 -38.57 1.47
N THR A 301 -6.98 -38.11 0.35
CA THR A 301 -8.26 -37.37 0.32
C THR A 301 -9.40 -38.26 0.81
N ILE A 302 -9.43 -39.52 0.38
CA ILE A 302 -10.48 -40.48 0.77
C ILE A 302 -10.46 -40.74 2.28
N PHE A 303 -9.28 -40.95 2.87
CA PHE A 303 -9.12 -41.08 4.32
C PHE A 303 -9.51 -39.82 5.09
N GLU A 304 -9.10 -38.64 4.63
CA GLU A 304 -9.43 -37.36 5.26
C GLU A 304 -10.95 -37.11 5.30
N VAL A 305 -11.65 -37.47 4.22
CA VAL A 305 -13.10 -37.28 4.08
C VAL A 305 -13.88 -38.29 4.91
N ALA A 306 -13.49 -39.57 4.85
CA ALA A 306 -14.14 -40.60 5.64
C ALA A 306 -14.04 -40.36 7.15
N HIS A 307 -12.88 -39.86 7.61
CA HIS A 307 -12.71 -39.43 8.98
C HIS A 307 -13.68 -38.29 9.36
N ARG A 308 -13.81 -37.28 8.49
CA ARG A 308 -14.74 -36.14 8.72
C ARG A 308 -16.22 -36.57 8.68
N LEU A 309 -16.57 -37.51 7.82
CA LEU A 309 -17.89 -38.13 7.75
C LEU A 309 -18.15 -39.13 8.89
N LYS A 310 -17.19 -39.33 9.81
CA LYS A 310 -17.26 -40.28 10.92
C LYS A 310 -17.44 -41.74 10.47
N LEU A 311 -16.96 -42.09 9.29
CA LEU A 311 -16.98 -43.46 8.74
C LEU A 311 -15.83 -44.34 9.26
N THR A 312 -14.87 -43.74 9.98
CA THR A 312 -13.71 -44.44 10.57
C THR A 312 -13.63 -44.19 12.07
N GLN A 313 -13.21 -45.20 12.83
CA GLN A 313 -12.80 -45.05 14.23
C GLN A 313 -11.64 -44.04 14.37
N PRO A 314 -11.58 -43.23 15.44
CA PRO A 314 -10.52 -42.25 15.62
C PRO A 314 -9.18 -42.94 15.89
N ARG A 315 -8.33 -43.06 14.87
CA ARG A 315 -6.89 -43.33 15.07
C ARG A 315 -6.18 -41.99 15.20
N GLY A 316 -5.54 -41.78 16.35
CA GLY A 316 -4.97 -40.50 16.77
C GLY A 316 -4.18 -39.78 15.68
N GLY A 317 -4.51 -38.51 15.44
CA GLY A 317 -3.71 -37.62 14.61
C GLY A 317 -4.48 -36.56 13.82
N ARG A 318 -4.67 -35.39 14.47
CA ARG A 318 -5.18 -34.09 13.96
C ARG A 318 -6.71 -33.88 13.97
N LYS A 319 -7.13 -32.91 14.80
CA LYS A 319 -8.47 -32.30 14.78
C LYS A 319 -8.63 -31.44 13.51
N TYR A 320 -9.65 -31.70 12.71
CA TYR A 320 -10.09 -30.83 11.60
C TYR A 320 -11.48 -30.27 11.95
N TYR A 321 -11.75 -29.01 11.58
CA TYR A 321 -12.96 -28.30 11.98
C TYR A 321 -14.08 -28.47 10.94
N GLU A 322 -15.32 -28.59 11.41
CA GLU A 322 -16.56 -28.76 10.63
C GLU A 322 -16.80 -27.65 9.58
N LYS A 323 -16.17 -26.48 9.74
CA LYS A 323 -16.34 -25.28 8.90
C LYS A 323 -15.53 -25.31 7.59
N ASP A 324 -14.98 -26.46 7.22
CA ASP A 324 -14.12 -26.68 6.04
C ASP A 324 -14.80 -27.52 4.92
N LEU A 325 -16.12 -27.68 5.00
CA LEU A 325 -16.98 -28.26 3.95
C LEU A 325 -17.28 -27.22 2.85
#